data_AF-A0A151K3L7-F1
#
_entry.id   AF-A0A151K3L7-F1
#
_cell.length_a   1.000
_cell.length_b   1.000
_cell.length_c   1.000
_cell.angle_alpha   90.00
_cell.angle_beta   90.00
_cell.angle_gamma   90.00
#
_symmetry.space_group_name_H-M   'P 1'
#
loop_
_entity.id
_entity.type
_entity.pdbx_description
1 polymer ?
#
loop_
_entity_poly.entity_id
_entity_poly.type
_entity_poly.pdbx_seq_one_letter_code
_entity_poly.pdbx_strand_id
1 'polypeptide(L)'
;MYLFSSATNKSRLKYCIFFHYLLFFVMLAKLSADILDHLDIFIWEIEELQVPQPLWWEYIWCISLSLSFFALSAIKRNRIKTLQKYMIGIILLGYGPLGYAIVYYFKDVWTYLTVGKSDDIHLWQVCSFF
;
A
#
# COMPACT_ATOMS: atom_id res chain seq x y z
N MET A 1 -26.98 13.41 -19.73
CA MET A 1 -26.18 13.81 -18.56
C MET A 1 -25.83 12.63 -17.64
N TYR A 2 -26.79 11.89 -17.08
CA TYR A 2 -26.54 10.77 -16.15
C TYR A 2 -25.66 9.63 -16.68
N LEU A 3 -25.83 9.23 -17.96
CA LEU A 3 -25.02 8.18 -18.58
C LEU A 3 -23.54 8.56 -18.71
N PHE A 4 -23.26 9.82 -19.07
CA PHE A 4 -21.91 10.36 -19.17
C PHE A 4 -21.22 10.39 -17.79
N SER A 5 -21.91 10.88 -16.75
CA SER A 5 -21.39 10.88 -15.37
C SER A 5 -21.10 9.46 -14.86
N SER A 6 -21.98 8.50 -15.17
CA SER A 6 -21.78 7.09 -14.80
C SER A 6 -20.58 6.45 -15.51
N ALA A 7 -20.44 6.68 -16.82
CA ALA A 7 -19.31 6.17 -17.60
C ALA A 7 -17.97 6.74 -17.11
N THR A 8 -17.91 8.05 -16.85
CA THR A 8 -16.72 8.73 -16.35
C THR A 8 -16.29 8.20 -14.99
N ASN A 9 -17.23 8.04 -14.04
CA ASN A 9 -16.92 7.51 -12.71
C ASN A 9 -16.42 6.05 -12.76
N LYS A 10 -17.00 5.22 -13.64
CA LYS A 10 -16.51 3.85 -13.87
C LYS A 10 -15.09 3.84 -14.43
N SER A 11 -14.77 4.75 -15.34
CA SER A 11 -13.42 4.90 -15.89
C SER A 11 -12.42 5.31 -14.81
N ARG A 12 -12.75 6.35 -14.02
CA ARG A 12 -11.93 6.80 -12.88
C ARG A 12 -11.66 5.69 -11.88
N LEU A 13 -12.69 4.92 -11.51
CA LEU A 13 -12.52 3.80 -10.60
C LEU A 13 -11.57 2.72 -11.16
N LYS A 14 -11.61 2.43 -12.46
CA LYS A 14 -10.64 1.52 -13.10
C LYS A 14 -9.21 2.05 -13.01
N TYR A 15 -9.01 3.36 -13.22
CA TYR A 15 -7.69 3.98 -13.04
C TYR A 15 -7.21 3.89 -11.58
N CYS A 16 -8.09 4.16 -10.61
CA CYS A 16 -7.74 3.99 -9.19
C CYS A 16 -7.31 2.55 -8.89
N ILE A 17 -8.04 1.56 -9.40
CA ILE A 17 -7.68 0.14 -9.25
C ILE A 17 -6.32 -0.12 -9.91
N PHE A 18 -6.10 0.35 -11.13
CA PHE A 18 -4.82 0.18 -11.83
C PHE A 18 -3.63 0.74 -11.03
N PHE A 19 -3.74 1.97 -10.51
CA PHE A 19 -2.69 2.55 -9.66
C PHE A 19 -2.54 1.81 -8.32
N HIS A 20 -3.62 1.28 -7.77
CA HIS A 20 -3.56 0.43 -6.58
C HIS A 20 -2.75 -0.86 -6.84
N TYR A 21 -2.90 -1.47 -8.02
CA TYR A 21 -2.04 -2.58 -8.45
C TYR A 21 -0.57 -2.16 -8.61
N LEU A 22 -0.30 -0.99 -9.18
CA LEU A 22 1.07 -0.49 -9.32
C LEU A 22 1.73 -0.28 -7.94
N LEU A 23 1.02 0.38 -7.01
CA LEU A 23 1.49 0.57 -5.64
C LEU A 23 1.64 -0.77 -4.90
N PHE A 24 0.78 -1.74 -5.18
CA PHE A 24 0.93 -3.09 -4.64
C PHE A 24 2.24 -3.74 -5.08
N PHE A 25 2.65 -3.61 -6.34
CA PHE A 25 3.95 -4.15 -6.77
C PHE A 25 5.12 -3.45 -6.08
N VAL A 26 5.03 -2.13 -5.83
CA VAL A 26 6.04 -1.41 -5.04
C VAL A 26 6.10 -1.93 -3.61
N MET A 27 4.94 -2.10 -2.95
CA MET A 27 4.87 -2.68 -1.61
C MET A 27 5.38 -4.12 -1.59
N LEU A 28 5.04 -4.93 -2.59
CA LEU A 28 5.50 -6.31 -2.70
C LEU A 28 7.02 -6.39 -2.89
N ALA A 29 7.62 -5.48 -3.66
CA ALA A 29 9.07 -5.38 -3.79
C ALA A 29 9.75 -4.97 -2.47
N LYS A 30 9.11 -4.16 -1.64
CA LYS A 30 9.57 -3.90 -0.27
C LYS A 30 9.46 -5.16 0.60
N LEU A 31 8.31 -5.82 0.59
CA LEU A 31 8.03 -7.00 1.40
C LEU A 31 8.79 -8.26 0.93
N SER A 32 9.33 -8.26 -0.29
CA SER A 32 10.02 -9.43 -0.82
C SER A 32 11.28 -9.78 -0.04
N ALA A 33 11.95 -8.81 0.60
CA ALA A 33 13.08 -9.11 1.48
C ALA A 33 12.67 -10.07 2.61
N ASP A 34 11.63 -9.70 3.36
CA ASP A 34 11.09 -10.52 4.45
C ASP A 34 10.51 -11.87 3.96
N ILE A 35 9.85 -11.88 2.80
CA ILE A 35 9.32 -13.12 2.21
C ILE A 35 10.46 -14.07 1.83
N LEU A 36 11.55 -13.57 1.24
CA LEU A 36 12.70 -14.37 0.84
C LEU A 36 13.44 -14.94 2.05
N ASP A 37 13.61 -14.14 3.11
CA ASP A 37 14.17 -14.58 4.39
C ASP A 37 13.35 -15.73 4.98
N HIS A 38 12.02 -15.65 4.94
CA HIS A 38 11.13 -16.74 5.38
C HIS A 38 11.18 -18.00 4.52
N LEU A 39 11.66 -17.88 3.28
CA LEU A 39 11.86 -19.01 2.35
C LEU A 39 13.28 -19.59 2.42
N ASP A 40 14.14 -19.08 3.31
CA ASP A 40 15.56 -19.47 3.43
C ASP A 40 16.37 -19.16 2.15
N ILE A 41 15.97 -18.10 1.41
CA ILE A 41 16.64 -17.65 0.19
C ILE A 41 17.42 -16.37 0.48
N PHE A 42 18.73 -16.48 0.61
CA PHE A 42 19.62 -15.33 0.87
C PHE A 42 20.18 -14.75 -0.43
N ILE A 43 19.75 -13.53 -0.75
CA ILE A 43 20.29 -12.74 -1.85
C ILE A 43 21.13 -11.61 -1.24
N TRP A 44 22.44 -11.66 -1.47
CA TRP A 44 23.42 -10.74 -0.86
C TRP A 44 23.08 -9.27 -1.10
N GLU A 45 22.63 -8.91 -2.30
CA GLU A 45 22.26 -7.53 -2.67
C GLU A 45 21.03 -7.02 -1.90
N ILE A 46 20.13 -7.92 -1.48
CA ILE A 46 18.93 -7.57 -0.71
C ILE A 46 19.27 -7.43 0.77
N GLU A 47 20.14 -8.29 1.29
CA GLU A 47 20.60 -8.22 2.69
C GLU A 47 21.44 -6.95 2.92
N GLU A 48 22.30 -6.58 1.98
CA GLU A 48 23.08 -5.33 2.03
C GLU A 48 22.19 -4.09 2.04
N LEU A 49 21.01 -4.15 1.41
CA LEU A 49 20.07 -3.02 1.37
C LEU A 49 19.52 -2.64 2.76
N GLN A 50 19.69 -3.52 3.76
CA GLN A 50 19.19 -3.36 5.14
C GLN A 50 17.73 -2.88 5.17
N VAL A 51 16.87 -3.55 4.39
CA VAL A 51 15.45 -3.23 4.32
C VAL A 51 14.83 -3.32 5.72
N PRO A 52 14.17 -2.26 6.23
CA PRO A 52 13.54 -2.33 7.53
C PRO A 52 12.44 -3.40 7.52
N GLN A 53 12.42 -4.15 8.62
CA GLN A 53 11.45 -5.22 8.86
C GLN A 53 10.02 -4.71 8.67
N PRO A 54 9.17 -5.48 7.98
CA PRO A 54 7.83 -5.02 7.66
C PRO A 54 6.94 -4.93 8.88
N LEU A 55 6.06 -3.94 8.86
CA LEU A 55 5.03 -3.78 9.88
C LEU A 55 3.74 -4.47 9.42
N TRP A 56 2.94 -4.93 10.39
CA TRP A 56 1.67 -5.59 10.12
C TRP A 56 0.72 -4.80 9.21
N TRP A 57 0.75 -3.46 9.27
CA TRP A 57 -0.12 -2.63 8.44
C TRP A 57 0.19 -2.77 6.94
N GLU A 58 1.44 -3.07 6.57
CA GLU A 58 1.87 -3.25 5.19
C GLU A 58 1.27 -4.53 4.60
N TYR A 59 1.34 -5.62 5.37
CA TYR A 59 0.68 -6.89 5.03
C TYR A 59 -0.83 -6.75 4.94
N ILE A 60 -1.47 -6.06 5.91
CA ILE A 60 -2.91 -5.82 5.89
C ILE A 60 -3.31 -4.99 4.66
N TRP A 61 -2.52 -3.98 4.31
CA TRP A 61 -2.75 -3.15 3.14
C TRP A 61 -2.72 -3.97 1.84
N CYS A 62 -1.82 -4.94 1.71
CA CYS A 62 -1.76 -5.85 0.56
C CYS A 62 -3.06 -6.65 0.34
N ILE A 63 -3.77 -7.03 1.42
CA ILE A 63 -5.06 -7.75 1.33
C ILE A 63 -6.13 -6.91 0.62
N SER A 64 -6.04 -5.59 0.70
CA SER A 64 -6.99 -4.68 0.02
C SER A 64 -7.03 -4.87 -1.50
N LEU A 65 -5.93 -5.35 -2.11
CA LEU A 65 -5.86 -5.64 -3.54
C LEU A 65 -6.92 -6.65 -3.97
N SER A 66 -7.14 -7.70 -3.16
CA SER A 66 -8.12 -8.75 -3.44
C SER A 66 -9.54 -8.21 -3.53
N LEU A 67 -9.84 -7.05 -2.93
CA LEU A 67 -11.16 -6.42 -3.04
C LEU A 67 -11.45 -5.90 -4.45
N SER A 68 -10.42 -5.64 -5.26
CA SER A 68 -10.55 -5.16 -6.64
C SER A 68 -11.37 -6.10 -7.52
N PHE A 69 -11.40 -7.41 -7.21
CA PHE A 69 -12.27 -8.38 -7.90
C PHE A 69 -13.76 -8.02 -7.76
N PHE A 70 -14.19 -7.56 -6.57
CA PHE A 70 -15.56 -7.13 -6.35
C PHE A 70 -15.89 -5.86 -7.14
N ALA A 71 -14.97 -4.89 -7.18
CA ALA A 71 -15.15 -3.66 -7.96
C ALA A 71 -15.29 -3.94 -9.46
N LEU A 72 -14.34 -4.67 -10.05
CA LEU A 72 -14.33 -4.95 -11.49
C LEU A 72 -15.56 -5.76 -11.91
N SER A 73 -15.94 -6.77 -11.11
CA SER A 73 -17.17 -7.55 -11.32
C SER A 73 -18.44 -6.69 -11.20
N ALA A 74 -18.48 -5.77 -10.24
CA ALA A 74 -19.60 -4.86 -10.05
C ALA A 74 -19.74 -3.84 -11.18
N ILE A 75 -18.63 -3.26 -11.67
CA ILE A 75 -18.60 -2.29 -12.77
C ILE A 75 -19.16 -2.93 -14.05
N LYS A 76 -18.73 -4.16 -14.38
CA LYS A 76 -19.17 -4.90 -15.58
C LYS A 76 -20.67 -5.20 -15.55
N ARG A 77 -21.21 -5.57 -14.39
CA ARG A 77 -22.62 -5.98 -14.22
C ARG A 77 -23.54 -4.88 -13.67
N ASN A 78 -23.02 -3.66 -13.51
CA ASN A 78 -23.71 -2.53 -12.87
C ASN A 78 -24.33 -2.86 -11.49
N ARG A 79 -23.67 -3.70 -10.69
CA ARG A 79 -24.19 -4.18 -9.39
C ARG A 79 -23.83 -3.23 -8.26
N ILE A 80 -24.70 -2.27 -7.99
CA ILE A 80 -24.46 -1.20 -6.99
C ILE A 80 -24.19 -1.76 -5.59
N LYS A 81 -24.92 -2.77 -5.12
CA LYS A 81 -24.69 -3.38 -3.79
C LYS A 81 -23.31 -4.01 -3.67
N THR A 82 -22.79 -4.64 -4.74
CA THR A 82 -21.42 -5.19 -4.75
C THR A 82 -20.38 -4.07 -4.76
N LEU A 83 -20.66 -2.98 -5.49
CA LEU A 83 -19.80 -1.81 -5.49
C LEU A 83 -19.74 -1.16 -4.09
N GLN A 84 -20.87 -1.05 -3.37
CA GLN A 84 -20.89 -0.56 -1.99
C GLN A 84 -20.05 -1.42 -1.05
N LYS A 85 -20.12 -2.76 -1.17
CA LYS A 85 -19.25 -3.66 -0.40
C LYS A 85 -17.77 -3.43 -0.68
N TYR A 86 -17.42 -3.22 -1.95
CA TYR A 86 -16.06 -2.83 -2.32
C TYR A 86 -15.66 -1.49 -1.68
N MET A 87 -16.53 -0.47 -1.72
CA MET A 87 -16.23 0.84 -1.12
C MET A 87 -15.97 0.73 0.38
N ILE A 88 -16.77 -0.05 1.12
CA ILE A 88 -16.54 -0.28 2.55
C ILE A 88 -15.21 -1.01 2.76
N GLY A 89 -14.95 -2.07 1.99
CA GLY A 89 -13.72 -2.84 2.11
C GLY A 89 -12.46 -2.02 1.82
N ILE A 90 -12.45 -1.19 0.77
CA ILE A 90 -11.28 -0.38 0.42
C ILE A 90 -11.04 0.75 1.43
N ILE A 91 -12.09 1.26 2.07
CA ILE A 91 -11.95 2.21 3.20
C ILE A 91 -11.27 1.52 4.37
N LEU A 92 -11.72 0.33 4.76
CA LEU A 92 -11.18 -0.37 5.92
C LEU A 92 -9.78 -0.93 5.70
N LEU A 93 -9.53 -1.61 4.58
CA LEU A 93 -8.29 -2.33 4.31
C LEU A 93 -7.29 -1.56 3.44
N GLY A 94 -7.76 -0.58 2.66
CA GLY A 94 -6.89 0.31 1.88
C GLY A 94 -6.52 1.55 2.69
N TYR A 95 -7.50 2.35 3.07
CA TYR A 95 -7.24 3.61 3.78
C TYR A 95 -6.94 3.42 5.28
N GLY A 96 -7.53 2.42 5.94
CA GLY A 96 -7.31 2.14 7.36
C GLY A 96 -5.83 1.94 7.73
N PRO A 97 -5.12 0.99 7.09
CA PRO A 97 -3.69 0.78 7.34
C PRO A 97 -2.82 2.00 7.02
N LEU A 98 -3.18 2.77 5.98
CA LEU A 98 -2.49 4.02 5.66
C LEU A 98 -2.67 5.08 6.76
N GLY A 99 -3.89 5.20 7.30
CA GLY A 99 -4.16 6.07 8.45
C GLY A 99 -3.33 5.68 9.68
N TYR A 100 -3.22 4.38 9.97
CA TYR A 100 -2.33 3.88 11.01
C TYR A 100 -0.86 4.23 10.72
N ALA A 101 -0.39 4.00 9.50
CA ALA A 101 0.98 4.31 9.09
C ALA A 101 1.32 5.79 9.29
N ILE A 102 0.42 6.70 8.90
CA ILE A 102 0.61 8.14 9.11
C ILE A 102 0.84 8.46 10.58
N VAL A 103 0.00 7.93 11.48
CA VAL A 103 0.13 8.17 12.92
C VAL A 103 1.42 7.55 13.46
N TYR A 104 1.76 6.34 13.01
CA TYR A 104 2.95 5.62 13.43
C TYR A 104 4.24 6.40 13.07
N TYR A 105 4.39 6.80 11.81
CA TYR A 105 5.58 7.51 11.33
C TYR A 105 5.59 9.01 11.68
N PHE A 106 4.48 9.59 12.14
CA PHE A 106 4.42 11.00 12.53
C PHE A 106 5.46 11.32 13.62
N LYS A 107 5.65 10.41 14.58
CA LYS A 107 6.66 10.56 15.63
C LYS A 107 8.06 10.66 15.05
N ASP A 108 8.40 9.78 14.11
CA ASP A 108 9.73 9.72 13.51
C ASP A 108 10.02 10.98 12.68
N VAL A 109 9.03 11.44 11.90
CA VAL A 109 9.11 12.70 11.16
C VAL A 109 9.30 13.88 12.12
N TRP A 110 8.56 13.92 13.22
CA TRP A 110 8.69 14.99 14.21
C TRP A 110 10.08 14.99 14.86
N THR A 111 10.57 13.82 15.29
CA THR A 111 11.92 13.67 15.84
C THR A 111 13.00 14.11 14.85
N TYR A 112 12.90 13.67 13.60
CA TYR A 112 13.83 14.04 12.53
C TYR A 112 13.92 15.56 12.36
N LEU A 113 12.76 16.24 12.29
CA LEU A 113 12.68 17.68 12.07
C LEU A 113 13.15 18.51 13.27
N THR A 114 13.03 18.00 14.50
CA THR A 114 13.27 18.79 15.73
C THR A 114 14.61 18.51 16.39
N VAL A 115 15.10 17.28 16.37
CA VAL A 115 16.32 16.86 17.09
C VAL A 115 17.53 16.80 16.17
N GLY A 116 17.32 16.64 14.86
CA GLY A 116 18.40 16.55 13.86
C GLY A 116 19.32 15.34 14.04
N LYS A 117 18.96 14.39 14.91
CA LYS A 117 19.66 13.11 15.10
C LYS A 117 18.80 12.00 14.49
N SER A 118 19.39 11.23 13.59
CA SER A 118 18.76 10.10 12.93
C SER A 118 19.06 8.75 13.60
N ASP A 119 19.79 8.75 14.72
CA ASP A 119 20.33 7.52 15.33
C ASP A 119 19.24 6.51 15.75
N ASP A 120 18.04 6.99 16.07
CA ASP A 120 16.88 6.16 16.46
C ASP A 120 15.86 5.96 15.33
N ILE A 121 16.14 6.44 14.11
CA ILE A 121 15.21 6.38 12.97
C ILE A 121 15.68 5.29 12.02
N HIS A 122 14.83 4.30 11.75
CA HIS A 122 15.11 3.26 10.75
C HIS A 122 15.09 3.87 9.34
N LEU A 123 16.28 4.26 8.85
CA LEU A 123 16.48 4.76 7.50
C LEU A 123 16.92 3.62 6.57
N TRP A 124 16.47 3.68 5.32
CA TRP A 124 17.02 2.83 4.25
C TRP A 124 18.40 3.36 3.87
N GLN A 125 19.40 2.48 3.77
CA GLN A 125 20.77 2.89 3.45
C GLN A 125 20.89 3.67 2.12
N VAL A 126 19.99 3.44 1.15
CA VAL A 126 19.97 4.19 -0.12
C VAL A 126 19.75 5.70 0.08
N CYS A 127 19.03 6.11 1.13
CA CYS A 127 18.80 7.52 1.44
C CYS A 127 19.96 8.16 2.23
N SER A 128 20.91 7.38 2.75
CA SER A 128 22.07 7.89 3.50
C SER A 128 23.26 8.27 2.62
N PHE A 129 23.18 8.02 1.31
CA PHE A 129 24.22 8.35 0.33
C PHE A 129 24.05 9.73 -0.34
N PHE A 130 23.12 10.57 0.13
CA PHE A 130 22.88 11.91 -0.39
C PHE A 130 23.08 13.01 0.66
#